data_AF-A0A948EUB0-F1
#
_entry.id   AF-A0A948EUB0-F1
#
_cell.length_a   1.000
_cell.length_b   1.000
_cell.length_c   1.000
_cell.angle_alpha   90.00
_cell.angle_beta   90.00
_cell.angle_gamma   90.00
#
_symmetry.space_group_name_H-M   'P 1'
#
loop_
_entity.id
_entity.type
_entity.pdbx_description
1 polymer ?
#
loop_
_entity_poly.entity_id
_entity_poly.type
_entity_poly.pdbx_seq_one_letter_code
_entity_poly.pdbx_strand_id
1 'polypeptide(L)'
;MNDKELIKEKILQLVAEYGALASRPVAFEPGNSVVPPSGKVVGAPEMQLMVEASLDAWLTTGRFNEAFEKRLADFLGVKHVLTTNSGSSANLLAFSALTSHRLGERAIRPGDEVIGVAAG
;
A
#
# COMPACT_ATOMS: atom_id res chain seq x y z
N MET A 1 31.38 2.37 7.45
CA MET A 1 30.42 1.91 6.42
C MET A 1 31.17 1.06 5.42
N ASN A 2 30.58 -0.03 4.92
CA ASN A 2 31.19 -0.80 3.83
C ASN A 2 30.84 -0.16 2.48
N ASP A 3 31.54 -0.54 1.41
CA ASP A 3 31.34 0.03 0.08
C ASP A 3 29.90 -0.14 -0.44
N LYS A 4 29.24 -1.25 -0.07
CA LYS A 4 27.85 -1.53 -0.45
C LYS A 4 26.88 -0.49 0.15
N GLU A 5 27.02 -0.15 1.42
CA GLU A 5 26.19 0.88 2.07
C GLU A 5 26.45 2.27 1.49
N LEU A 6 27.70 2.61 1.19
CA LEU A 6 28.04 3.88 0.53
C LEU A 6 27.42 3.99 -0.87
N ILE A 7 27.42 2.90 -1.65
CA ILE A 7 26.78 2.86 -2.97
C ILE A 7 25.26 3.00 -2.82
N LYS A 8 24.66 2.28 -1.85
CA LYS A 8 23.23 2.38 -1.56
C LYS A 8 22.82 3.81 -1.21
N GLU A 9 23.54 4.48 -0.31
CA GLU A 9 23.27 5.88 0.04
C GLU A 9 23.33 6.81 -1.18
N LYS A 10 24.34 6.67 -2.03
CA LYS A 10 24.46 7.45 -3.27
C LYS A 10 23.29 7.21 -4.23
N ILE A 11 22.84 5.96 -4.39
CA ILE A 11 21.67 5.63 -5.21
C ILE A 11 20.43 6.34 -4.65
N LEU A 12 20.19 6.22 -3.35
CA LEU A 12 19.03 6.83 -2.71
C LEU A 12 19.06 8.36 -2.78
N GLN A 13 20.24 8.98 -2.72
CA GLN A 13 20.39 10.42 -2.91
C GLN A 13 20.03 10.84 -4.34
N LEU A 14 20.55 10.16 -5.35
CA LEU A 14 20.22 10.44 -6.76
C LEU A 14 18.73 10.23 -7.05
N VAL A 15 18.12 9.21 -6.45
CA VAL A 15 16.67 8.96 -6.54
C VAL A 15 15.87 10.08 -5.88
N ALA A 16 16.35 10.64 -4.77
CA ALA A 16 15.70 11.80 -4.13
C ALA A 16 15.73 13.04 -5.02
N GLU A 17 16.90 13.35 -5.60
CA GLU A 17 17.08 14.47 -6.53
C GLU A 17 16.18 14.32 -7.76
N TYR A 18 16.16 13.12 -8.36
CA TYR A 18 15.26 12.80 -9.47
C TYR A 18 13.80 12.93 -9.06
N GLY A 19 13.41 12.34 -7.93
CA GLY A 19 12.04 12.33 -7.44
C GLY A 19 11.51 13.75 -7.18
N ALA A 20 12.32 14.63 -6.61
CA ALA A 20 11.95 16.03 -6.36
C ALA A 20 11.67 16.80 -7.65
N LEU A 21 12.42 16.52 -8.73
CA LEU A 21 12.18 17.10 -10.04
C LEU A 21 10.96 16.48 -10.73
N ALA A 22 10.83 15.15 -10.67
CA ALA A 22 9.76 14.40 -11.33
C ALA A 22 8.38 14.61 -10.71
N SER A 23 8.31 14.86 -9.39
CA SER A 23 7.07 15.09 -8.67
C SER A 23 6.74 16.58 -8.46
N ARG A 24 7.42 17.48 -9.17
CA ARG A 24 7.18 18.92 -9.04
C ARG A 24 5.75 19.27 -9.50
N PRO A 25 4.92 19.90 -8.65
CA PRO A 25 3.58 20.30 -9.07
C PRO A 25 3.65 21.29 -10.23
N VAL A 26 2.81 21.06 -11.24
CA VAL A 26 2.59 22.02 -12.34
C VAL A 26 1.58 23.05 -11.87
N ALA A 27 1.83 24.32 -12.18
CA ALA A 27 0.89 25.39 -11.86
C ALA A 27 -0.43 25.19 -12.62
N PHE A 28 -1.55 25.41 -11.93
CA PHE A 28 -2.86 25.34 -12.56
C PHE A 28 -3.04 26.47 -13.57
N GLU A 29 -3.47 26.11 -14.77
CA GLU A 29 -3.80 27.02 -15.86
C GLU A 29 -5.30 26.89 -16.21
N PRO A 30 -6.14 27.89 -15.88
CA PRO A 30 -7.56 27.85 -16.16
C PRO A 30 -7.85 27.58 -17.65
N GLY A 31 -8.75 26.63 -17.93
CA GLY A 31 -9.13 26.24 -19.29
C GLY A 31 -8.18 25.25 -19.97
N ASN A 32 -6.96 25.05 -19.45
CA ASN A 32 -5.96 24.13 -20.02
C ASN A 32 -5.62 22.96 -19.09
N SER A 33 -5.53 23.20 -17.78
CA SER A 33 -5.22 22.16 -16.81
C SER A 33 -6.38 21.19 -16.61
N VAL A 34 -6.10 19.89 -16.71
CA VAL A 34 -7.06 18.84 -16.37
C VAL A 34 -7.30 18.80 -14.86
N VAL A 35 -8.56 18.58 -14.46
CA VAL A 35 -8.95 18.38 -13.07
C VAL A 35 -9.51 16.97 -12.94
N PRO A 36 -8.64 15.95 -12.76
CA PRO A 36 -9.10 14.58 -12.65
C PRO A 36 -9.86 14.36 -11.33
N PRO A 37 -10.90 13.51 -11.30
CA PRO A 37 -11.67 13.26 -10.07
C PRO A 37 -10.86 12.47 -9.01
N SER A 38 -9.76 11.84 -9.41
CA SER A 38 -8.81 11.17 -8.52
C SER A 38 -7.42 11.11 -9.15
N GLY A 39 -6.39 10.86 -8.35
CA GLY A 39 -5.01 10.70 -8.82
C GLY A 39 -4.06 10.35 -7.69
N LYS A 40 -2.98 9.64 -8.02
CA LYS A 40 -1.90 9.36 -7.07
C LYS A 40 -1.02 10.61 -6.88
N VAL A 41 -0.58 10.85 -5.66
CA VAL A 41 0.43 11.86 -5.33
C VAL A 41 1.60 11.12 -4.69
N VAL A 42 2.69 11.01 -5.44
CA VAL A 42 3.87 10.20 -5.10
C VAL A 42 5.10 11.06 -5.34
N GLY A 43 6.02 11.09 -4.39
CA GLY A 43 7.22 11.92 -4.44
C GLY A 43 8.51 11.14 -4.26
N ALA A 44 9.58 11.89 -3.98
CA ALA A 44 10.90 11.34 -3.68
C ALA A 44 10.88 10.23 -2.59
N PRO A 45 10.15 10.36 -1.46
CA PRO A 45 10.17 9.33 -0.42
C PRO A 45 9.66 7.97 -0.90
N GLU A 46 8.55 7.94 -1.64
CA GLU A 46 8.02 6.68 -2.18
C GLU A 46 8.99 6.06 -3.20
N MET A 47 9.60 6.87 -4.06
CA MET A 47 10.59 6.37 -5.04
C MET A 47 11.82 5.79 -4.36
N GLN A 48 12.34 6.45 -3.32
CA GLN A 48 13.48 5.95 -2.55
C GLN A 48 13.17 4.61 -1.89
N LEU A 49 12.02 4.47 -1.24
CA LEU A 49 11.64 3.21 -0.57
C LEU A 49 11.45 2.06 -1.57
N MET A 50 10.88 2.33 -2.75
CA MET A 50 10.76 1.32 -3.82
C MET A 50 12.13 0.86 -4.33
N VAL A 51 13.07 1.80 -4.54
CA VAL A 51 14.44 1.45 -4.95
C VAL A 51 15.15 0.71 -3.83
N GLU A 52 14.97 1.12 -2.57
CA GLU A 52 15.55 0.43 -1.43
C GLU A 52 15.07 -1.02 -1.32
N ALA A 53 13.76 -1.26 -1.48
CA ALA A 53 13.19 -2.61 -1.54
C ALA A 53 13.72 -3.43 -2.73
N SER A 54 13.96 -2.78 -3.87
CA SER A 54 14.55 -3.42 -5.05
C SER A 54 16.00 -3.84 -4.80
N LEU A 55 16.79 -3.00 -4.11
CA LEU A 55 18.17 -3.28 -3.73
C LEU A 55 18.29 -4.39 -2.67
N ASP A 56 17.27 -4.58 -1.83
CA ASP A 56 17.20 -5.69 -0.89
C ASP A 56 17.08 -7.05 -1.62
N ALA A 57 16.53 -7.07 -2.84
CA ALA A 57 16.29 -8.27 -3.66
C ALA A 57 15.58 -9.41 -2.91
N TRP A 58 14.82 -9.10 -1.86
CA TRP A 58 14.06 -10.06 -1.07
C TRP A 58 12.76 -10.49 -1.79
N LEU A 59 12.18 -9.57 -2.58
CA LEU A 59 11.03 -9.73 -3.50
C LEU A 59 9.68 -10.08 -2.86
N THR A 60 9.66 -10.93 -1.85
CA THR A 60 8.46 -11.27 -1.08
C THR A 60 8.22 -10.24 0.03
N THR A 61 7.11 -10.37 0.76
CA THR A 61 6.86 -9.51 1.92
C THR A 61 7.94 -9.73 2.99
N GLY A 62 8.31 -8.65 3.66
CA GLY A 62 9.39 -8.60 4.65
C GLY A 62 9.47 -7.21 5.27
N ARG A 63 10.68 -6.69 5.48
CA ARG A 63 10.96 -5.41 6.19
C ARG A 63 9.95 -4.28 5.92
N PHE A 64 9.68 -3.96 4.65
CA PHE A 64 8.76 -2.87 4.30
C PHE A 64 7.29 -3.22 4.55
N ASN A 65 6.88 -4.47 4.34
CA ASN A 65 5.52 -4.93 4.60
C ASN A 65 5.22 -4.93 6.10
N GLU A 66 6.13 -5.48 6.92
CA GLU A 66 5.99 -5.49 8.37
C GLU A 66 5.93 -4.07 8.95
N ALA A 67 6.79 -3.16 8.45
CA ALA A 67 6.75 -1.76 8.83
C ALA A 67 5.44 -1.08 8.41
N PHE A 68 4.92 -1.39 7.21
CA PHE A 68 3.66 -0.86 6.72
C PHE A 68 2.47 -1.36 7.55
N GLU A 69 2.35 -2.66 7.78
CA GLU A 69 1.28 -3.27 8.59
C GLU A 69 1.27 -2.69 10.00
N LYS A 70 2.45 -2.58 10.64
CA LYS A 70 2.56 -1.98 11.97
C LYS A 70 2.10 -0.52 11.97
N ARG A 71 2.62 0.30 11.05
CA ARG A 71 2.27 1.74 10.99
C ARG A 71 0.79 1.96 10.67
N LEU A 72 0.21 1.12 9.80
CA LEU A 72 -1.21 1.20 9.47
C LEU A 72 -2.08 0.73 10.63
N ALA A 73 -1.68 -0.32 11.36
CA ALA A 73 -2.35 -0.76 12.57
C ALA A 73 -2.37 0.34 13.65
N ASP A 74 -1.20 0.97 13.88
CA ASP A 74 -1.04 2.10 14.80
C ASP A 74 -1.93 3.30 14.37
N PHE A 75 -1.98 3.61 13.07
CA PHE A 75 -2.80 4.69 12.51
C PHE A 75 -4.32 4.44 12.66
N LEU A 76 -4.76 3.21 12.38
CA LEU A 76 -6.18 2.82 12.47
C LEU A 76 -6.64 2.53 13.91
N GLY A 77 -5.71 2.38 14.86
CA GLY A 77 -6.03 1.99 16.24
C GLY A 77 -6.47 0.53 16.37
N VAL A 78 -5.99 -0.36 15.51
CA VAL A 78 -6.34 -1.80 15.50
C VAL A 78 -5.13 -2.66 15.83
N LYS A 79 -5.36 -3.90 16.27
CA LYS A 79 -4.27 -4.81 16.66
C LYS A 79 -3.60 -5.52 15.48
N HIS A 80 -4.34 -5.76 14.40
CA HIS A 80 -3.87 -6.58 13.28
C HIS A 80 -4.22 -5.91 11.95
N VAL A 81 -3.24 -5.91 11.05
CA VAL A 81 -3.36 -5.53 9.65
C VAL A 81 -2.64 -6.61 8.85
N LEU A 82 -3.25 -7.05 7.75
CA LEU A 82 -2.66 -7.97 6.79
C LEU A 82 -2.77 -7.34 5.41
N THR A 83 -1.66 -7.27 4.67
CA THR A 83 -1.70 -6.81 3.28
C THR A 83 -2.22 -7.88 2.34
N THR A 84 -2.81 -7.43 1.24
CA THR A 84 -3.23 -8.26 0.11
C THR A 84 -3.13 -7.44 -1.17
N ASN A 85 -3.30 -8.08 -2.33
CA ASN A 85 -2.99 -7.47 -3.62
C ASN A 85 -3.96 -6.36 -4.09
N SER A 86 -5.14 -6.23 -3.48
CA SER A 86 -6.15 -5.22 -3.85
C SER A 86 -7.25 -5.09 -2.78
N GLY A 87 -8.04 -4.00 -2.86
CA GLY A 87 -9.21 -3.81 -2.00
C GLY A 87 -10.28 -4.90 -2.19
N SER A 88 -10.52 -5.37 -3.42
CA SER A 88 -11.47 -6.45 -3.70
C SER A 88 -11.03 -7.77 -3.05
N SER A 89 -9.74 -8.09 -3.08
CA SER A 89 -9.20 -9.25 -2.37
C SER A 89 -9.32 -9.11 -0.86
N ALA A 90 -9.22 -7.89 -0.32
CA ALA A 90 -9.43 -7.65 1.11
C ALA A 90 -10.88 -7.98 1.51
N ASN A 91 -11.86 -7.53 0.73
CA ASN A 91 -13.27 -7.87 0.96
C ASN A 91 -13.54 -9.38 0.83
N LEU A 92 -12.94 -10.02 -0.19
CA LEU A 92 -13.04 -11.47 -0.36
C LEU A 92 -12.47 -12.23 0.84
N LEU A 93 -11.28 -11.85 1.33
CA LEU A 93 -10.65 -12.47 2.49
C LEU A 93 -11.45 -12.22 3.77
N ALA A 94 -11.94 -11.00 3.97
CA ALA A 94 -12.76 -10.64 5.13
C ALA A 94 -14.02 -11.51 5.19
N PHE A 95 -14.75 -11.65 4.07
CA PHE A 95 -15.95 -12.47 4.02
C PHE A 95 -15.64 -13.96 4.13
N SER A 96 -14.62 -14.45 3.40
CA SER A 96 -14.23 -15.87 3.43
C SER A 96 -13.77 -16.32 4.82
N ALA A 97 -13.16 -15.43 5.61
CA ALA A 97 -12.79 -15.74 6.99
C ALA A 97 -14.02 -16.03 7.88
N LEU A 98 -15.17 -15.42 7.59
CA LEU A 98 -16.42 -15.63 8.31
C LEU A 98 -17.10 -16.98 7.99
N THR A 99 -16.64 -17.69 6.96
CA THR A 99 -17.12 -19.04 6.62
C THR A 99 -16.29 -20.15 7.29
N SER A 100 -15.24 -19.79 8.03
CA SER A 100 -14.33 -20.74 8.66
C SER A 100 -15.04 -21.62 9.70
N HIS A 101 -14.83 -22.94 9.61
CA HIS A 101 -15.31 -23.92 10.58
C HIS A 101 -14.89 -23.61 12.03
N ARG A 102 -13.80 -22.84 12.22
CA ARG A 102 -13.34 -22.40 13.54
C ARG A 102 -14.34 -21.47 14.26
N LEU A 103 -15.31 -20.91 13.54
CA LEU A 103 -16.37 -20.06 14.10
C LEU A 103 -17.60 -20.86 14.57
N GLY A 104 -17.62 -22.19 14.37
CA GLY A 104 -18.69 -23.07 14.83
C GLY A 104 -20.05 -22.72 14.24
N GLU A 105 -21.08 -22.64 15.07
CA GLU A 105 -22.45 -22.30 14.63
C GLU A 105 -22.61 -20.88 14.06
N ARG A 106 -21.63 -19.99 14.29
CA ARG A 106 -21.66 -18.62 13.74
C ARG A 106 -20.97 -18.49 12.38
N ALA A 107 -20.42 -19.58 11.84
CA ALA A 107 -19.83 -19.57 10.51
C ALA A 107 -20.94 -19.36 9.46
N ILE A 108 -20.72 -18.43 8.53
CA ILE A 108 -21.63 -18.20 7.41
C ILE A 108 -21.62 -19.42 6.49
N ARG A 109 -22.79 -19.92 6.10
CA ARG A 109 -23.00 -21.10 5.25
C ARG A 109 -23.74 -20.73 3.95
N PRO A 110 -23.62 -21.55 2.89
CA PRO A 110 -24.47 -21.41 1.71
C PRO A 110 -25.96 -21.39 2.10
N GLY A 111 -26.68 -20.35 1.68
CA GLY A 111 -28.08 -20.12 2.03
C GLY A 111 -28.30 -19.03 3.09
N ASP A 112 -27.26 -18.63 3.82
CA ASP A 112 -27.33 -17.51 4.76
C ASP A 112 -27.39 -16.16 4.03
N GLU A 113 -28.06 -15.19 4.64
CA GLU A 113 -28.28 -13.86 4.07
C GLU A 113 -27.25 -12.83 4.56
N VAL A 114 -26.84 -11.93 3.67
CA VAL A 114 -25.93 -10.83 3.97
C VAL A 114 -26.57 -9.53 3.49
N ILE A 115 -26.88 -8.64 4.42
CA ILE A 115 -27.48 -7.34 4.11
C ILE A 115 -26.39 -6.41 3.58
N GLY A 116 -26.65 -5.80 2.42
CA GLY A 116 -25.81 -4.77 1.83
C GLY A 116 -26.66 -3.71 1.13
N VAL A 117 -26.01 -2.71 0.55
CA VAL A 117 -26.65 -1.69 -0.28
C VAL A 117 -26.28 -1.90 -1.74
N ALA A 118 -27.18 -1.55 -2.65
CA ALA A 118 -26.86 -1.47 -4.07
C ALA A 118 -26.09 -0.17 -4.35
N ALA A 119 -24.77 -0.19 -4.07
CA ALA A 119 -23.86 0.91 -4.37
C ALA A 119 -22.91 0.47 -5.50
N GLY A 120 -22.85 1.27 -6.57
CA GLY A 120 -21.91 1.13 -7.70
C GLY A 120 -20.80 2.16 -7.63
#